data_AF-A0A356PD84-F1
#
_entry.id   AF-A0A356PD84-F1
#
_cell.length_a   1.000
_cell.length_b   1.000
_cell.length_c   1.000
_cell.angle_alpha   90.00
_cell.angle_beta   90.00
_cell.angle_gamma   90.00
#
_symmetry.space_group_name_H-M   'P 1'
#
loop_
_entity.id
_entity.type
_entity.pdbx_description
1 polymer ?
#
loop_
_entity_poly.entity_id
_entity_poly.type
_entity_poly.pdbx_seq_one_letter_code
_entity_poly.pdbx_strand_id
1 'polypeptide(L)'
;MDIKLRSLLEEKKATILTSWFDAIMETYPADNTGFFKKQEDRFANPVGHAFSQGIESLLGALLEEKDLAEGLPFLDDMIKVRAVQDFTPAKAVSFVFKLKKVVREVLKKEIKQDHLEDAVLSYEAQIDDLALLAFNIYVTCRDQLNQLKTDELKRMTFTLLKKANLMYEIPVEAFEHQDTKCNI
;
A
#
# COMPACT_ATOMS: atom_id res chain seq x y z
N MET A 1 -16.91 18.59 2.80
CA MET A 1 -15.89 19.28 1.98
C MET A 1 -16.51 20.60 1.60
N ASP A 2 -15.74 21.68 1.68
CA ASP A 2 -16.18 22.97 1.18
C ASP A 2 -16.48 22.89 -0.33
N ILE A 3 -17.62 23.45 -0.75
CA ILE A 3 -18.12 23.34 -2.14
C ILE A 3 -17.17 24.04 -3.12
N LYS A 4 -16.58 25.17 -2.72
CA LYS A 4 -15.65 25.93 -3.55
C LYS A 4 -14.35 25.15 -3.72
N LEU A 5 -13.79 24.63 -2.63
CA LEU A 5 -12.60 23.77 -2.70
C LEU A 5 -12.84 22.56 -3.60
N ARG A 6 -13.99 21.88 -3.44
CA ARG A 6 -14.35 20.74 -4.29
C ARG A 6 -14.35 21.12 -5.78
N SER A 7 -14.99 22.23 -6.14
CA SER A 7 -15.04 22.68 -7.53
C SER A 7 -13.64 22.96 -8.12
N LEU A 8 -12.73 23.51 -7.32
CA LEU A 8 -11.35 23.78 -7.73
C LEU A 8 -10.54 22.49 -7.90
N LEU A 9 -10.74 21.52 -7.00
CA LEU A 9 -10.11 20.21 -7.11
C LEU A 9 -10.61 19.43 -8.34
N GLU A 10 -11.90 19.52 -8.66
CA GLU A 10 -12.49 18.95 -9.87
C GLU A 10 -11.95 19.66 -11.13
N GLU A 11 -11.89 20.99 -11.14
CA GLU A 11 -11.36 21.78 -12.26
C GLU A 11 -9.88 21.48 -12.54
N LYS A 12 -9.07 21.37 -11.48
CA LYS A 12 -7.63 21.10 -11.58
C LYS A 12 -7.27 19.61 -11.46
N LYS A 13 -8.26 18.71 -11.52
CA LYS A 13 -8.09 17.25 -11.30
C LYS A 13 -6.95 16.67 -12.13
N ALA A 14 -6.93 16.95 -13.43
CA ALA A 14 -5.90 16.43 -14.34
C ALA A 14 -4.49 16.88 -13.92
N THR A 15 -4.31 18.17 -13.60
CA THR A 15 -3.01 18.72 -13.17
C THR A 15 -2.57 18.13 -11.82
N ILE A 16 -3.50 17.93 -10.88
CA ILE A 16 -3.23 17.29 -9.59
C ILE A 16 -2.79 15.85 -9.81
N LEU A 17 -3.50 15.07 -10.64
CA LEU A 17 -3.15 13.67 -10.93
C LEU A 17 -1.77 13.55 -11.57
N THR A 18 -1.45 14.36 -12.58
CA THR A 18 -0.12 14.34 -13.21
C THR A 18 0.98 14.69 -12.19
N SER A 19 0.79 15.77 -11.43
CA SER A 19 1.78 16.22 -10.45
C SER A 19 1.96 15.21 -9.30
N TRP A 20 0.86 14.56 -8.88
CA TRP A 20 0.91 13.53 -7.86
C TRP A 20 1.62 12.29 -8.37
N PHE A 21 1.28 11.81 -9.57
CA PHE A 21 1.99 10.71 -10.21
C PHE A 21 3.50 10.97 -10.32
N ASP A 22 3.89 12.17 -10.79
CA ASP A 22 5.29 12.55 -10.88
C ASP A 22 5.99 12.52 -9.52
N ALA A 23 5.36 13.08 -8.49
CA ALA A 23 5.89 13.08 -7.13
C ALA A 23 6.00 11.66 -6.54
N ILE A 24 5.14 10.73 -6.97
CA ILE A 24 5.21 9.30 -6.61
C ILE A 24 6.40 8.65 -7.32
N MET A 25 6.55 8.87 -8.62
CA MET A 25 7.63 8.26 -9.40
C MET A 25 9.00 8.68 -8.89
N GLU A 26 9.18 9.92 -8.43
CA GLU A 26 10.40 10.40 -7.77
C GLU A 26 10.78 9.63 -6.49
N THR A 27 9.87 8.85 -5.90
CA THR A 27 10.21 8.01 -4.73
C THR A 27 10.93 6.71 -5.12
N TYR A 28 10.89 6.34 -6.39
CA TYR A 28 11.60 5.18 -6.92
C TYR A 28 13.05 5.55 -7.30
N PRO A 29 14.00 4.60 -7.26
CA PRO A 29 15.36 4.84 -7.70
C PRO A 29 15.42 5.41 -9.12
N ALA A 30 16.42 6.27 -9.38
CA ALA A 30 16.55 7.05 -10.61
C ALA A 30 16.45 6.19 -11.89
N ASP A 31 16.99 4.97 -11.86
CA ASP A 31 17.00 4.02 -12.97
C ASP A 31 15.59 3.62 -13.44
N ASN A 32 14.58 3.71 -12.56
CA ASN A 32 13.21 3.28 -12.87
C ASN A 32 12.27 4.46 -13.19
N THR A 33 12.63 5.69 -12.83
CA THR A 33 11.74 6.86 -12.96
C THR A 33 11.43 7.22 -14.42
N GLY A 34 12.43 7.19 -15.29
CA GLY A 34 12.27 7.45 -16.73
C GLY A 34 11.48 6.34 -17.44
N PHE A 35 11.61 5.10 -16.95
CA PHE A 35 10.89 3.94 -17.48
C PHE A 35 9.40 4.01 -17.15
N PHE A 36 9.06 4.32 -15.89
CA PHE A 36 7.66 4.42 -15.46
C PHE A 36 6.88 5.57 -16.13
N LYS A 37 7.57 6.65 -16.54
CA LYS A 37 6.93 7.80 -17.22
C LYS A 37 6.75 7.64 -18.72
N LYS A 38 7.58 6.82 -19.39
CA LYS A 38 7.60 6.71 -20.86
C LYS A 38 6.88 5.47 -21.40
N GLN A 39 6.67 4.47 -20.56
CA GLN A 39 6.15 3.17 -20.98
C GLN A 39 4.65 3.06 -20.66
N GLU A 40 3.81 3.19 -21.69
CA GLU A 40 2.33 3.12 -21.58
C GLU A 40 1.77 1.68 -21.55
N ASP A 41 2.57 0.69 -21.96
CA ASP A 41 2.16 -0.71 -21.93
C ASP A 41 2.08 -1.23 -20.49
N ARG A 42 0.89 -1.67 -20.07
CA ARG A 42 0.59 -2.21 -18.73
C ARG A 42 1.44 -3.43 -18.36
N PHE A 43 1.87 -4.23 -19.33
CA PHE A 43 2.69 -5.41 -19.08
C PHE A 43 4.17 -5.03 -18.91
N ALA A 44 4.60 -4.00 -19.63
CA ALA A 44 5.94 -3.45 -19.47
C ALA A 44 6.06 -2.55 -18.23
N ASN A 45 4.97 -1.91 -17.79
CA ASN A 45 4.93 -0.97 -16.68
C ASN A 45 3.75 -1.22 -15.72
N PRO A 46 3.73 -2.38 -15.02
CA PRO A 46 2.64 -2.73 -14.11
C PRO A 46 2.54 -1.76 -12.91
N VAL A 47 3.68 -1.21 -12.48
CA VAL A 47 3.73 -0.23 -11.38
C VAL A 47 3.09 1.09 -11.81
N GLY A 48 3.54 1.68 -12.93
CA GLY A 48 3.00 2.94 -13.42
C GLY A 48 1.50 2.86 -13.70
N HIS A 49 1.03 1.76 -14.29
CA HIS A 49 -0.40 1.56 -14.55
C HIS A 49 -1.23 1.40 -13.26
N ALA A 50 -0.74 0.64 -12.27
CA ALA A 50 -1.42 0.50 -10.98
C ALA A 50 -1.52 1.85 -10.26
N PHE A 51 -0.45 2.65 -10.29
CA PHE A 51 -0.45 3.98 -9.68
C PHE A 51 -1.33 4.98 -10.44
N SER A 52 -1.32 5.00 -11.78
CA SER A 52 -2.14 5.96 -12.54
C SER A 52 -3.64 5.75 -12.32
N GLN A 53 -4.11 4.50 -12.35
CA GLN A 53 -5.50 4.18 -12.02
C GLN A 53 -5.80 4.40 -10.54
N GLY A 54 -4.88 3.99 -9.66
CA GLY A 54 -5.12 4.06 -8.22
C GLY A 54 -5.21 5.48 -7.69
N ILE A 55 -4.38 6.40 -8.19
CA ILE A 55 -4.47 7.82 -7.78
C ILE A 55 -5.73 8.49 -8.31
N GLU A 56 -6.23 8.10 -9.48
CA GLU A 56 -7.48 8.63 -10.02
C GLU A 56 -8.68 8.22 -9.18
N SER A 57 -8.77 6.92 -8.86
CA SER A 57 -9.81 6.39 -7.98
C SER A 57 -9.74 6.99 -6.57
N LEU A 58 -8.53 7.10 -5.99
CA LEU A 58 -8.35 7.70 -4.68
C LEU A 58 -8.75 9.17 -4.63
N LEU A 59 -8.36 9.95 -5.64
CA LEU A 59 -8.75 11.35 -5.70
C LEU A 59 -10.27 11.48 -5.87
N GLY A 60 -10.91 10.62 -6.67
CA GLY A 60 -12.36 10.55 -6.78
C GLY A 60 -13.04 10.28 -5.43
N ALA A 61 -12.59 9.22 -4.72
CA ALA A 61 -13.14 8.86 -3.42
C ALA A 61 -12.99 9.98 -2.37
N LEU A 62 -11.85 10.69 -2.39
CA LEU A 62 -11.63 11.84 -1.51
C LEU A 62 -12.55 13.03 -1.85
N LEU A 63 -12.93 13.22 -3.12
CA LEU A 63 -13.83 14.30 -3.55
C LEU A 63 -15.31 14.04 -3.21
N GLU A 64 -15.71 12.76 -3.21
CA GLU A 64 -17.10 12.38 -2.97
C GLU A 64 -17.45 12.21 -1.48
N GLU A 65 -16.45 12.22 -0.59
CA GLU A 65 -16.54 12.12 0.89
C GLU A 65 -17.32 10.93 1.47
N LYS A 66 -18.01 10.15 0.63
CA LYS A 66 -18.98 9.14 1.04
C LYS A 66 -18.56 7.72 0.76
N ASP A 67 -17.52 7.50 -0.05
CA ASP A 67 -17.09 6.14 -0.34
C ASP A 67 -15.58 5.99 -0.47
N LEU A 68 -14.87 6.21 0.65
CA LEU A 68 -13.50 5.73 0.77
C LEU A 68 -13.40 4.22 0.51
N ALA A 69 -14.49 3.45 0.68
CA ALA A 69 -14.47 2.01 0.43
C ALA A 69 -14.31 1.67 -1.07
N GLU A 70 -14.75 2.54 -1.98
CA GLU A 70 -14.44 2.42 -3.42
C GLU A 70 -12.95 2.66 -3.72
N GLY A 71 -12.30 3.54 -2.95
CA GLY A 71 -10.87 3.81 -3.09
C GLY A 71 -9.96 2.77 -2.41
N LEU A 72 -10.47 2.02 -1.43
CA LEU A 72 -9.69 1.07 -0.63
C LEU A 72 -9.03 -0.04 -1.46
N PRO A 73 -9.70 -0.71 -2.42
CA PRO A 73 -9.06 -1.73 -3.26
C PRO A 73 -7.85 -1.18 -4.04
N PHE A 74 -7.96 0.04 -4.55
CA PHE A 74 -6.87 0.69 -5.27
C PHE A 74 -5.71 1.07 -4.35
N LEU A 75 -6.03 1.56 -3.14
CA LEU A 75 -5.03 1.81 -2.11
C LEU A 75 -4.28 0.52 -1.74
N ASP A 76 -5.03 -0.57 -1.59
CA ASP A 76 -4.51 -1.89 -1.25
C ASP A 76 -3.50 -2.37 -2.31
N ASP A 77 -3.87 -2.30 -3.58
CA ASP A 77 -2.98 -2.69 -4.68
C ASP A 77 -1.70 -1.83 -4.75
N MET A 78 -1.83 -0.50 -4.62
CA MET A 78 -0.67 0.40 -4.60
C MET A 78 0.28 0.10 -3.42
N ILE A 79 -0.28 -0.20 -2.24
CA ILE A 79 0.50 -0.53 -1.05
C ILE A 79 1.15 -1.91 -1.17
N LYS A 80 0.44 -2.92 -1.71
CA LYS A 80 1.02 -4.25 -2.00
C LYS A 80 2.23 -4.14 -2.91
N VAL A 81 2.12 -3.38 -4.01
CA VAL A 81 3.24 -3.13 -4.93
C VAL A 81 4.43 -2.52 -4.19
N ARG A 82 4.19 -1.58 -3.27
CA ARG A 82 5.28 -0.97 -2.47
C ARG A 82 5.80 -1.89 -1.37
N ALA A 83 4.99 -2.77 -0.81
CA ALA A 83 5.38 -3.71 0.26
C ALA A 83 6.33 -4.80 -0.24
N VAL A 84 6.16 -5.25 -1.49
CA VAL A 84 7.05 -6.24 -2.14
C VAL A 84 8.37 -5.63 -2.60
N GLN A 85 8.46 -4.31 -2.78
CA GLN A 85 9.68 -3.61 -3.20
C GLN A 85 10.62 -3.23 -2.03
N ASP A 86 10.46 -3.84 -0.86
CA ASP A 86 11.29 -3.60 0.33
C ASP A 86 11.45 -2.12 0.75
N PHE A 87 10.45 -1.28 0.43
CA PHE A 87 10.38 0.07 0.98
C PHE A 87 10.21 0.03 2.50
N THR A 88 10.82 1.00 3.20
CA THR A 88 10.50 1.24 4.62
C THR A 88 9.03 1.63 4.77
N PRO A 89 8.40 1.41 5.94
CA PRO A 89 6.99 1.78 6.15
C PRO A 89 6.70 3.24 5.82
N ALA A 90 7.57 4.16 6.28
CA ALA A 90 7.46 5.58 5.99
C ALA A 90 7.52 5.87 4.48
N LYS A 91 8.45 5.24 3.75
CA LYS A 91 8.59 5.46 2.31
C LYS A 91 7.41 4.88 1.53
N ALA A 92 6.91 3.71 1.94
CA ALA A 92 5.76 3.06 1.32
C ALA A 92 4.51 3.95 1.38
N VAL A 93 4.23 4.57 2.54
CA VAL A 93 3.03 5.40 2.75
C VAL A 93 3.20 6.86 2.32
N SER A 94 4.45 7.35 2.21
CA SER A 94 4.77 8.76 1.93
C SER A 94 4.03 9.40 0.75
N PHE A 95 3.60 8.61 -0.25
CA PHE A 95 2.90 9.15 -1.40
C PHE A 95 1.53 9.74 -1.06
N VAL A 96 0.85 9.23 -0.04
CA VAL A 96 -0.45 9.76 0.38
C VAL A 96 -0.27 11.21 0.84
N PHE A 97 0.74 11.49 1.66
CA PHE A 97 1.07 12.83 2.11
C PHE A 97 1.54 13.78 0.99
N LYS A 98 2.11 13.24 -0.09
CA LYS A 98 2.52 14.06 -1.25
C LYS A 98 1.34 14.76 -1.92
N LEU A 99 0.13 14.19 -1.83
CA LEU A 99 -1.08 14.81 -2.36
C LEU A 99 -1.34 16.19 -1.73
N LYS A 100 -1.09 16.33 -0.43
CA LYS A 100 -1.23 17.62 0.29
C LYS A 100 -0.40 18.71 -0.35
N LYS A 101 0.89 18.41 -0.58
CA LYS A 101 1.82 19.36 -1.21
C LYS A 101 1.38 19.71 -2.63
N VAL A 102 0.96 18.72 -3.40
CA VAL A 102 0.48 18.93 -4.78
C VAL A 102 -0.72 19.87 -4.78
N VAL A 103 -1.73 19.61 -3.94
CA VAL A 103 -2.93 20.45 -3.87
C VAL A 103 -2.60 21.88 -3.44
N ARG A 104 -1.74 22.06 -2.42
CA ARG A 104 -1.28 23.39 -1.99
C ARG A 104 -0.58 24.18 -3.08
N GLU A 105 0.25 23.53 -3.89
CA GLU A 105 0.97 24.22 -4.97
C GLU A 105 0.07 24.51 -6.18
N VAL A 106 -0.79 23.56 -6.56
CA VAL A 106 -1.70 23.71 -7.70
C VAL A 106 -2.77 24.78 -7.44
N LEU A 107 -3.33 24.83 -6.21
CA LEU A 107 -4.38 25.77 -5.82
C LEU A 107 -3.85 27.00 -5.07
N LYS A 108 -2.54 27.25 -5.09
CA LYS A 108 -1.88 28.27 -4.25
C LYS A 108 -2.48 29.67 -4.39
N LYS A 109 -2.93 30.04 -5.60
CA LYS A 109 -3.48 31.37 -5.87
C LYS A 109 -4.91 31.45 -5.36
N GLU A 110 -5.69 30.44 -5.68
CA GLU A 110 -7.11 30.29 -5.36
C GLU A 110 -7.32 30.19 -3.85
N ILE A 111 -6.48 29.42 -3.14
CA ILE A 111 -6.50 29.32 -1.68
C ILE A 111 -6.40 30.70 -1.03
N LYS A 112 -5.48 31.55 -1.52
CA LYS A 112 -5.27 32.90 -0.97
C LYS A 112 -6.36 33.89 -1.37
N GLN A 113 -6.87 33.78 -2.58
CA GLN A 113 -7.88 34.70 -3.12
C GLN A 113 -9.26 34.44 -2.50
N ASP A 114 -9.60 33.16 -2.31
CA ASP A 114 -10.90 32.72 -1.84
C ASP A 114 -10.91 32.38 -0.34
N HIS A 115 -9.80 32.62 0.38
CA HIS A 115 -9.64 32.34 1.82
C HIS A 115 -9.99 30.89 2.21
N LEU A 116 -9.45 29.91 1.48
CA LEU A 116 -9.78 28.49 1.62
C LEU A 116 -8.84 27.75 2.58
N GLU A 117 -8.09 28.43 3.44
CA GLU A 117 -7.10 27.80 4.32
C GLU A 117 -7.72 26.72 5.23
N ASP A 118 -8.86 27.01 5.85
CA ASP A 118 -9.56 26.07 6.74
C ASP A 118 -10.17 24.88 5.98
N ALA A 119 -10.66 25.14 4.76
CA ALA A 119 -11.18 24.10 3.88
C ALA A 119 -10.07 23.13 3.44
N VAL A 120 -8.91 23.67 3.07
CA VAL A 120 -7.72 22.87 2.73
C VAL A 120 -7.24 22.08 3.94
N LEU A 121 -7.20 22.68 5.13
CA LEU A 121 -6.80 21.98 6.35
C LEU A 121 -7.73 20.79 6.65
N SER A 122 -9.04 20.98 6.48
CA SER A 122 -10.03 19.91 6.66
C SER A 122 -9.85 18.78 5.64
N TYR A 123 -9.56 19.12 4.38
CA TYR A 123 -9.25 18.15 3.32
C TYR A 123 -7.94 17.40 3.62
N GLU A 124 -6.94 18.07 4.17
CA GLU A 124 -5.68 17.43 4.56
C GLU A 124 -5.83 16.46 5.73
N ALA A 125 -6.78 16.69 6.64
CA ALA A 125 -7.10 15.73 7.69
C ALA A 125 -7.64 14.41 7.08
N GLN A 126 -8.48 14.49 6.05
CA GLN A 126 -8.95 13.29 5.32
C GLN A 126 -7.80 12.53 4.65
N ILE A 127 -6.80 13.25 4.13
CA ILE A 127 -5.59 12.63 3.58
C ILE A 127 -4.76 11.94 4.68
N ASP A 128 -4.73 12.48 5.91
CA ASP A 128 -4.07 11.81 7.04
C ASP A 128 -4.78 10.51 7.42
N ASP A 129 -6.11 10.51 7.46
CA ASP A 129 -6.90 9.30 7.71
C ASP A 129 -6.62 8.23 6.64
N LEU A 130 -6.55 8.64 5.37
CA LEU A 130 -6.16 7.76 4.26
C LEU A 130 -4.74 7.20 4.45
N ALA A 131 -3.80 8.00 4.97
CA ALA A 131 -2.44 7.55 5.24
C ALA A 131 -2.39 6.51 6.39
N LEU A 132 -3.23 6.65 7.41
CA LEU A 132 -3.37 5.65 8.48
C LEU A 132 -3.92 4.32 7.93
N LEU A 133 -4.92 4.37 7.07
CA LEU A 133 -5.44 3.19 6.38
C LEU A 133 -4.36 2.52 5.53
N ALA A 134 -3.62 3.31 4.75
CA ALA A 134 -2.50 2.84 3.94
C ALA A 134 -1.41 2.16 4.78
N PHE A 135 -1.13 2.69 5.98
CA PHE A 135 -0.19 2.10 6.91
C PHE A 135 -0.66 0.74 7.44
N ASN A 136 -1.94 0.61 7.82
CA ASN A 136 -2.51 -0.66 8.27
C ASN A 136 -2.41 -1.74 7.19
N ILE A 137 -2.71 -1.37 5.94
CA ILE A 137 -2.56 -2.27 4.79
C ILE A 137 -1.10 -2.70 4.63
N TYR A 138 -0.16 -1.76 4.69
CA TYR A 138 1.26 -2.06 4.53
C TYR A 138 1.75 -3.05 5.58
N VAL A 139 1.39 -2.84 6.85
CA VAL A 139 1.75 -3.74 7.96
C VAL A 139 1.18 -5.13 7.71
N THR A 140 -0.09 -5.23 7.32
CA THR A 140 -0.74 -6.51 6.99
C THR A 140 -0.01 -7.23 5.86
N CYS A 141 0.35 -6.53 4.79
CA CYS A 141 1.10 -7.08 3.67
C CYS A 141 2.50 -7.58 4.10
N ARG A 142 3.22 -6.80 4.92
CA ARG A 142 4.55 -7.19 5.41
C ARG A 142 4.50 -8.38 6.34
N ASP A 143 3.48 -8.48 7.19
CA ASP A 143 3.30 -9.63 8.06
C ASP A 143 3.07 -10.91 7.24
N GLN A 144 2.18 -10.86 6.25
CA GLN A 144 1.95 -11.98 5.33
C GLN A 144 3.24 -12.39 4.59
N LEU A 145 4.02 -11.43 4.08
CA LEU A 145 5.30 -11.72 3.43
C LEU A 145 6.31 -12.38 4.39
N ASN A 146 6.35 -11.94 5.65
CA ASN A 146 7.24 -12.53 6.66
C ASN A 146 6.80 -13.93 7.07
N GLN A 147 5.49 -14.17 7.18
CA GLN A 147 4.94 -15.51 7.41
C GLN A 147 5.33 -16.47 6.29
N LEU A 148 5.15 -16.06 5.03
CA LEU A 148 5.55 -16.85 3.86
C LEU A 148 7.06 -17.18 3.87
N LYS A 149 7.92 -16.19 4.18
CA LYS A 149 9.37 -16.41 4.31
C LYS A 149 9.68 -17.41 5.41
N THR A 150 9.02 -17.29 6.56
CA THR A 150 9.24 -18.17 7.71
C THR A 150 8.80 -19.60 7.42
N ASP A 151 7.67 -19.78 6.78
CA ASP A 151 7.15 -21.11 6.44
C ASP A 151 8.01 -21.79 5.37
N GLU A 152 8.52 -21.04 4.40
CA GLU A 152 9.46 -21.57 3.41
C GLU A 152 10.78 -22.00 4.07
N LEU A 153 11.33 -21.19 4.99
CA LEU A 153 12.52 -21.57 5.75
C LEU A 153 12.30 -22.85 6.56
N LYS A 154 11.15 -22.99 7.25
CA LYS A 154 10.80 -24.23 7.97
C LYS A 154 10.75 -25.43 7.04
N ARG A 155 10.12 -25.30 5.87
CA ARG A 155 10.02 -26.37 4.86
C ARG A 155 11.40 -26.78 4.32
N MET A 156 12.24 -25.80 4.01
CA MET A 156 13.61 -26.04 3.56
C MET A 156 14.43 -26.75 4.63
N THR A 157 14.40 -26.27 5.88
CA THR A 157 15.11 -26.88 7.01
C THR A 157 14.63 -28.30 7.27
N PHE A 158 13.32 -28.54 7.30
CA PHE A 158 12.75 -29.87 7.44
C PHE A 158 13.24 -30.83 6.34
N THR A 159 13.23 -30.36 5.09
CA THR A 159 13.70 -31.15 3.93
C THR A 159 15.19 -31.49 4.05
N LEU A 160 16.03 -30.56 4.51
CA LEU A 160 17.46 -30.78 4.71
C LEU A 160 17.72 -31.79 5.85
N LEU A 161 17.04 -31.65 6.99
CA LEU A 161 17.18 -32.58 8.12
C LEU A 161 16.76 -34.00 7.73
N LYS A 162 15.66 -34.13 6.97
CA LYS A 162 15.22 -35.42 6.42
C LYS A 162 16.28 -36.03 5.50
N LYS A 163 16.84 -35.25 4.57
CA LYS A 163 17.90 -35.73 3.65
C LYS A 163 19.19 -36.12 4.39
N ALA A 164 19.51 -35.45 5.49
CA ALA A 164 20.68 -35.75 6.31
C ALA A 164 20.47 -36.95 7.26
N ASN A 165 19.29 -37.58 7.26
CA ASN A 165 18.89 -38.64 8.19
C ASN A 165 19.03 -38.22 9.67
N LEU A 166 18.91 -36.91 9.94
CA LEU A 166 19.01 -36.31 11.27
C LEU A 166 17.64 -36.20 11.97
N MET A 167 16.57 -36.64 11.32
CA MET A 167 15.25 -36.75 11.93
C MET A 167 14.98 -38.21 12.30
N TYR A 168 14.76 -38.45 13.59
CA TYR A 168 14.16 -39.69 14.05
C TYR A 168 12.65 -39.57 13.85
N GLU A 169 12.08 -40.34 12.91
CA GLU A 169 10.64 -40.59 12.92
C GLU A 169 10.35 -41.39 14.19
N ILE A 170 9.65 -40.80 15.16
CA ILE A 170 9.14 -41.56 16.31
C ILE A 170 8.10 -42.52 15.75
N PRO A 171 8.31 -43.85 15.81
CA PRO A 171 7.31 -44.80 15.36
C PRO A 171 6.03 -44.58 16.16
N VAL A 172 4.89 -44.44 15.46
CA VAL A 172 3.55 -44.25 16.06
C VAL A 172 3.21 -45.37 17.05
N GLU A 173 3.87 -46.52 16.94
CA GLU A 173 3.76 -47.69 17.83
C GLU A 173 4.17 -47.42 19.29
N ALA A 174 4.83 -46.29 19.60
CA ALA A 174 5.27 -45.97 20.97
C ALA A 174 4.16 -45.36 21.87
N PHE A 175 2.96 -45.09 21.35
CA PHE A 175 1.86 -44.48 22.11
C PHE A 175 0.66 -45.40 22.39
N GLU A 176 0.68 -46.65 21.93
CA GLU A 176 -0.35 -47.64 22.29
C GLU A 176 0.23 -48.70 23.23
N HIS A 177 -0.42 -48.84 24.39
CA HIS A 177 -0.15 -49.80 25.49
C HIS A 177 0.70 -49.31 26.67
N GLN A 178 0.08 -48.48 27.51
CA GLN A 178 0.17 -48.69 28.96
C GLN A 178 -1.15 -48.40 29.72
N ASP A 179 -2.30 -48.61 29.10
CA ASP A 179 -3.59 -48.69 29.81
C ASP A 179 -4.09 -50.13 29.81
N THR A 180 -3.53 -50.98 30.69
CA THR A 180 -4.27 -52.04 31.42
C THR A 180 -3.32 -52.87 32.27
N LYS A 181 -3.41 -52.69 33.59
CA LYS A 181 -3.68 -53.76 34.57
C LYS A 181 -3.56 -53.18 35.99
N CYS A 182 -4.64 -52.57 36.46
CA CYS A 182 -4.99 -52.65 37.87
C CYS A 182 -6.08 -53.72 37.97
N ASN A 183 -5.69 -54.92 38.39
CA ASN A 183 -6.60 -55.99 38.76
C ASN A 183 -6.06 -56.62 40.05
N ILE A 184 -6.72 -56.28 41.16
CA ILE A 184 -7.16 -57.08 42.33
C ILE A 184 -7.28 -56.12 43.52
#